data_AF-A0A821S409-F1
#
_entry.id   AF-A0A821S409-F1
#
_cell.length_a   1.000
_cell.length_b   1.000
_cell.length_c   1.000
_cell.angle_alpha   90.00
_cell.angle_beta   90.00
_cell.angle_gamma   90.00
#
_symmetry.space_group_name_H-M   'P 1'
#
loop_
_entity.id
_entity.type
_entity.pdbx_description
1 polymer ?
#
loop_
_entity_poly.entity_id
_entity_poly.type
_entity_poly.pdbx_seq_one_letter_code
_entity_poly.pdbx_strand_id
1 'polypeptide(L)'
;SKIVNYGSRRLHAIGHGGVRFYDQISTSPLFALYSFDAPLLSIGSSEYLLNFDNSIADCQGINNNGLFINLHNNLWNTAFPIYYEQDAIFRFKIEFLTDWMQIIDRK
;
A
#
# COMPACT_ATOMS: atom_id res chain seq x y z
N SER A 1 -19.91 -6.04 4.55
CA SER A 1 -18.97 -4.95 4.85
C SER A 1 -19.72 -3.63 4.74
N LYS A 2 -19.48 -2.67 5.64
CA LYS A 2 -20.10 -1.34 5.57
C LYS A 2 -19.33 -0.52 4.53
N ILE A 3 -19.95 -0.21 3.39
CA ILE A 3 -19.34 0.66 2.37
C ILE A 3 -19.34 2.08 2.94
N VAL A 4 -18.17 2.68 3.05
CA VAL A 4 -18.00 4.06 3.54
C VAL A 4 -17.82 4.97 2.33
N ASN A 5 -18.48 6.13 2.33
CA ASN A 5 -18.27 7.15 1.31
C ASN A 5 -16.78 7.53 1.26
N TYR A 6 -16.23 7.59 0.05
CA TYR A 6 -14.80 7.81 -0.19
C TYR A 6 -13.86 6.76 0.44
N GLY A 7 -14.37 5.58 0.78
CA GLY A 7 -13.53 4.43 1.10
C GLY A 7 -12.79 3.89 -0.13
N SER A 8 -11.74 3.11 0.10
CA SER A 8 -10.97 2.40 -0.92
C SER A 8 -10.41 3.29 -2.06
N ARG A 9 -9.84 4.44 -1.68
CA ARG A 9 -9.16 5.36 -2.61
C ARG A 9 -7.67 5.03 -2.69
N ARG A 10 -6.83 6.01 -3.00
CA ARG A 10 -5.38 5.81 -3.17
C ARG A 10 -4.59 5.70 -1.86
N LEU A 11 -5.17 6.07 -0.71
CA LEU A 11 -4.50 6.10 0.59
C LEU A 11 -5.22 5.21 1.61
N HIS A 12 -4.47 4.39 2.34
CA HIS A 12 -5.00 3.37 3.26
C HIS A 12 -4.18 3.31 4.54
N ALA A 13 -4.86 3.01 5.65
CA ALA A 13 -4.21 2.59 6.88
C ALA A 13 -4.18 1.05 6.92
N ILE A 14 -2.98 0.49 7.11
CA ILE A 14 -2.74 -0.93 7.34
C ILE A 14 -2.97 -1.19 8.83
N GLY A 15 -4.03 -1.93 9.14
CA GLY A 15 -4.28 -2.48 10.49
C GLY A 15 -3.74 -3.90 10.64
N HIS A 16 -3.98 -4.52 11.80
CA HIS A 16 -3.55 -5.89 12.12
C HIS A 16 -3.98 -6.95 11.08
N GLY A 17 -5.12 -6.74 10.41
CA GLY A 17 -5.64 -7.65 9.38
C GLY A 17 -5.03 -7.48 7.99
N GLY A 18 -4.07 -6.56 7.81
CA GLY A 18 -3.47 -6.22 6.52
C GLY A 18 -4.44 -5.48 5.58
N VAL A 19 -3.95 -5.20 4.38
CA VAL A 19 -4.72 -4.66 3.25
C VAL A 19 -4.85 -5.75 2.18
N ARG A 20 -6.09 -6.03 1.75
CA ARG A 20 -6.40 -7.08 0.78
C ARG A 20 -6.63 -6.48 -0.59
N PHE A 21 -6.02 -7.10 -1.60
CA PHE A 21 -6.14 -6.70 -2.99
C PHE A 21 -7.01 -7.68 -3.74
N TYR A 22 -7.99 -7.17 -4.44
CA TYR A 22 -8.95 -7.93 -5.25
C TYR A 22 -8.80 -7.52 -6.71
N ASP A 23 -9.04 -8.43 -7.64
CA ASP A 23 -9.30 -8.04 -9.02
C ASP A 23 -10.78 -7.60 -9.14
N GLN A 24 -11.20 -7.30 -10.38
CA GLN A 24 -12.57 -6.89 -10.66
C GLN A 24 -13.55 -8.07 -10.78
N ILE A 25 -13.07 -9.32 -10.70
CA ILE A 25 -13.82 -10.51 -11.12
C ILE A 25 -14.08 -11.45 -9.94
N SER A 26 -13.08 -11.67 -9.10
CA SER A 26 -13.04 -12.59 -7.98
C SER A 26 -13.53 -11.93 -6.70
N THR A 27 -14.32 -12.69 -5.94
CA THR A 27 -14.69 -12.34 -4.57
C THR A 27 -13.60 -12.68 -3.56
N SER A 28 -12.59 -13.45 -3.97
CA SER A 28 -11.43 -13.82 -3.16
C SER A 28 -10.28 -12.87 -3.43
N PRO A 29 -9.53 -12.43 -2.39
CA PRO A 29 -8.38 -11.57 -2.59
C PRO A 29 -7.27 -12.32 -3.35
N LEU A 30 -6.55 -11.59 -4.21
CA LEU A 30 -5.36 -12.08 -4.89
C LEU A 30 -4.21 -12.24 -3.89
N PHE A 31 -3.97 -11.19 -3.11
CA PHE A 31 -2.97 -11.18 -2.05
C PHE A 31 -3.37 -10.21 -0.93
N ALA A 32 -2.70 -10.36 0.21
CA ALA A 32 -2.74 -9.43 1.32
C ALA A 32 -1.34 -8.87 1.61
N LEU A 33 -1.28 -7.56 1.88
CA LEU A 33 -0.09 -6.88 2.36
C LEU A 33 -0.24 -6.58 3.85
N TYR A 34 0.79 -6.93 4.62
CA TYR A 34 0.91 -6.59 6.03
C TYR A 34 2.15 -5.72 6.22
N SER A 35 2.03 -4.69 7.04
CA SER A 35 3.16 -3.94 7.58
C SER A 35 3.12 -4.02 9.09
N PHE A 36 4.28 -4.30 9.69
CA PHE A 36 4.42 -4.44 11.14
C PHE A 36 4.94 -3.17 11.79
N ASP A 37 5.54 -2.27 11.01
CA ASP A 37 6.26 -1.12 11.54
C ASP A 37 5.69 0.22 11.07
N ALA A 38 4.91 0.26 9.97
CA ALA A 38 4.33 1.50 9.44
C ALA A 38 2.89 1.31 8.93
N PRO A 39 1.92 2.12 9.40
CA PRO A 39 0.53 1.91 9.05
C PRO A 39 0.12 2.58 7.74
N LEU A 40 0.86 3.55 7.21
CA LEU A 40 0.36 4.36 6.10
C LEU A 40 0.83 3.83 4.74
N LEU A 41 -0.13 3.44 3.90
CA LEU A 41 0.07 2.92 2.56
C LEU A 41 -0.59 3.84 1.52
N SER A 42 0.14 4.12 0.45
CA SER A 42 -0.40 4.68 -0.78
C SER A 42 -0.25 3.71 -1.94
N ILE A 43 -1.20 3.74 -2.86
CA ILE A 43 -1.24 2.89 -4.05
C ILE A 43 -1.09 3.80 -5.26
N GLY A 44 -0.14 3.47 -6.13
CA GLY A 44 0.07 4.14 -7.41
C GLY A 44 1.03 5.33 -7.36
N SER A 45 1.27 5.99 -6.24
CA SER A 45 2.35 7.00 -6.15
C SER A 45 2.71 7.28 -4.70
N SER A 46 4.00 7.49 -4.42
CA SER A 46 4.48 7.95 -3.12
C SER A 46 4.02 9.38 -2.80
N GLU A 47 3.75 10.22 -3.81
CA GLU A 47 3.25 11.59 -3.64
C GLU A 47 1.89 11.63 -2.95
N TYR A 48 1.10 10.55 -3.06
CA TYR A 48 -0.20 10.45 -2.42
C TYR A 48 -0.10 10.40 -0.89
N LEU A 49 1.08 10.09 -0.32
CA LEU A 49 1.33 10.21 1.12
C LEU A 49 1.33 11.67 1.60
N LEU A 50 1.54 12.62 0.68
CA LEU A 50 1.54 14.07 0.96
C LEU A 50 0.22 14.75 0.58
N ASN A 51 -0.59 14.12 -0.27
CA ASN A 51 -1.78 14.71 -0.86
C ASN A 51 -3.05 13.96 -0.43
N PHE A 52 -3.77 14.52 0.53
CA PHE A 52 -4.99 13.95 1.12
C PHE A 52 -6.26 14.33 0.33
N ASP A 53 -6.35 13.88 -0.91
CA ASP A 53 -7.57 13.99 -1.70
C ASP A 53 -8.30 12.62 -1.81
N ASN A 54 -9.47 12.63 -2.45
CA ASN A 54 -10.31 11.45 -2.63
C ASN A 54 -10.16 10.80 -4.01
N SER A 55 -9.05 11.05 -4.73
CA SER A 55 -8.85 10.47 -6.05
C SER A 55 -8.61 8.96 -5.97
N ILE A 56 -8.93 8.27 -7.06
CA ILE A 56 -8.59 6.86 -7.23
C ILE A 56 -7.10 6.76 -7.54
N ALA A 57 -6.48 5.63 -7.20
CA ALA A 57 -5.10 5.33 -7.57
C ALA A 57 -4.98 5.19 -9.10
N ASP A 58 -4.02 5.90 -9.69
CA ASP A 58 -3.61 5.67 -11.08
C ASP A 58 -2.39 4.75 -11.10
N CYS A 59 -2.60 3.52 -11.56
CA CYS A 59 -1.54 2.50 -11.66
C CYS A 59 -0.97 2.32 -13.08
N GLN A 60 -1.26 3.24 -14.02
CA GLN A 60 -0.90 3.06 -15.43
C GLN A 60 0.53 3.48 -15.77
N GLY A 61 1.17 4.35 -14.97
CA GLY A 61 2.54 4.80 -15.21
C GLY A 61 3.59 3.84 -14.66
N ILE A 62 4.75 3.73 -15.32
CA ILE A 62 5.86 2.84 -14.87
C ILE A 62 6.39 3.19 -13.48
N ASN A 63 6.44 4.48 -13.15
CA ASN A 63 6.81 4.98 -11.82
C ASN A 63 5.62 5.03 -10.86
N ASN A 64 4.41 4.79 -11.37
CA ASN A 64 3.15 4.92 -10.65
C ASN A 64 2.44 3.57 -10.48
N ASN A 65 3.15 2.44 -10.59
CA ASN A 65 2.54 1.12 -10.52
C ASN A 65 3.09 0.32 -9.32
N GLY A 66 2.88 0.85 -8.11
CA GLY A 66 3.47 0.29 -6.90
C GLY A 66 2.68 0.55 -5.62
N LEU A 67 3.13 -0.11 -4.55
CA LEU A 67 2.67 0.05 -3.18
C LEU A 67 3.75 0.81 -2.41
N PHE A 68 3.40 1.96 -1.83
CA PHE A 68 4.36 2.85 -1.18
C PHE A 68 3.98 3.03 0.29
N ILE A 69 4.89 2.67 1.19
CA ILE A 69 4.68 2.73 2.64
C ILE A 69 5.51 3.88 3.22
N ASN A 70 4.88 4.67 4.09
CA ASN A 70 5.56 5.74 4.81
C ASN A 70 6.35 5.19 6.00
N LEU A 71 7.62 4.83 5.77
CA LEU A 71 8.47 4.17 6.78
C LEU A 71 8.71 5.04 8.02
N HIS A 72 8.96 6.33 7.80
CA HIS A 72 9.20 7.31 8.86
C HIS A 72 8.72 8.67 8.37
N ASN A 73 8.54 9.60 9.31
CA ASN A 73 8.14 10.97 9.02
C ASN A 73 9.25 11.77 8.31
N ASN A 74 9.59 11.36 7.10
CA ASN A 74 10.46 12.06 6.17
C ASN A 74 9.69 13.12 5.38
N LEU A 75 8.36 13.16 5.57
CA LEU A 75 7.43 14.02 4.83
C LEU A 75 7.54 15.51 5.21
N TRP A 76 8.07 15.83 6.40
CA TRP A 76 8.20 17.20 6.90
C TRP A 76 9.64 17.72 6.95
N ASN A 77 10.51 17.24 6.06
CA ASN A 77 11.88 17.73 5.90
C ASN A 77 12.75 17.64 7.18
N THR A 78 12.30 16.87 8.18
CA THR A 78 13.17 16.36 9.22
C THR A 78 14.14 15.40 8.55
N ALA A 79 15.43 15.75 8.53
CA ALA A 79 16.50 14.88 8.08
C ALA A 79 16.65 13.70 9.06
N PHE A 80 15.63 12.84 9.10
CA PHE A 80 15.51 11.69 9.99
C PHE A 80 16.74 10.78 9.89
N PRO A 81 17.34 10.53 8.71
CA PRO A 81 18.57 9.73 8.62
C PRO A 81 19.77 10.30 9.39
N ILE A 82 19.82 11.61 9.66
CA ILE A 82 20.93 12.24 10.38
C ILE A 82 20.80 12.04 11.91
N TYR A 83 19.58 11.80 12.41
CA TYR A 83 19.28 11.66 13.84
C TYR A 83 18.85 10.24 14.24
N TYR A 84 18.78 9.32 13.28
CA TYR A 84 18.34 7.95 13.51
C TYR A 84 19.54 7.01 13.59
N GLU A 85 19.89 6.61 14.82
CA GLU A 85 21.05 5.77 15.13
C GLU A 85 20.73 4.26 15.13
N GLN A 86 19.50 3.88 14.82
CA GLN A 86 19.05 2.49 14.80
C GLN A 86 19.15 1.89 13.39
N ASP A 87 19.07 0.57 13.32
CA ASP A 87 18.93 -0.15 12.07
C ASP A 87 17.56 0.22 11.48
N ALA A 88 17.54 0.89 10.32
CA ALA A 88 16.33 1.31 9.59
C ALA A 88 15.58 0.11 9.00
N ILE A 89 15.27 -0.87 9.84
CA ILE A 89 14.63 -2.13 9.52
C ILE A 89 13.14 -1.87 9.33
N PHE A 90 12.63 -2.40 8.22
CA PHE A 90 11.21 -2.42 7.94
C PHE A 90 10.75 -3.83 7.63
N ARG A 91 9.74 -4.30 8.37
CA ARG A 91 9.16 -5.64 8.24
C ARG A 91 7.79 -5.56 7.57
N PHE A 92 7.62 -6.40 6.57
CA PHE A 92 6.37 -6.57 5.86
C PHE A 92 6.16 -8.05 5.49
N LYS A 93 4.92 -8.43 5.23
CA LYS A 93 4.54 -9.74 4.69
C LYS A 93 3.64 -9.53 3.49
N ILE A 94 3.90 -10.27 2.41
CA ILE A 94 2.96 -10.44 1.31
C ILE A 94 2.48 -11.89 1.36
N GLU A 95 1.17 -12.07 1.37
CA GLU A 95 0.53 -13.38 1.39
C GLU A 95 -0.33 -13.54 0.15
N PHE A 96 0.06 -14.44 -0.74
CA PHE A 96 -0.72 -14.79 -1.92
C PHE A 96 -1.84 -15.74 -1.51
N LEU A 97 -3.09 -15.36 -1.77
CA LEU A 97 -4.30 -16.05 -1.31
C LEU A 97 -5.03 -16.78 -2.44
N THR A 98 -4.70 -16.42 -3.68
CA THR A 98 -5.11 -17.13 -4.90
C THR A 98 -3.86 -17.71 -5.56
N ASP A 99 -4.02 -18.81 -6.29
CA ASP A 99 -2.93 -19.44 -7.04
C ASP A 99 -2.39 -18.47 -8.10
N TRP A 100 -1.24 -17.87 -7.81
CA TRP A 100 -0.68 -16.72 -8.54
C TRP A 100 -0.30 -17.04 -9.98
N MET A 101 -0.11 -18.32 -10.30
CA MET A 101 0.13 -18.80 -11.66
C MET A 101 -1.06 -18.50 -12.61
N GLN A 102 -2.29 -18.49 -12.10
CA GLN A 102 -3.47 -18.18 -12.92
C GLN A 102 -3.61 -16.69 -13.27
N ILE A 103 -2.85 -15.80 -12.61
CA ILE A 103 -2.91 -14.35 -12.80
C ILE A 103 -1.98 -13.91 -13.93
N ILE A 104 -0.82 -14.56 -14.08
CA ILE A 104 0.18 -14.22 -15.11
C ILE A 104 -0.27 -14.70 -16.50
N ASP A 105 -0.92 -15.86 -16.57
CA ASP A 105 -1.39 -16.46 -17.84
C ASP A 105 -2.65 -15.78 -18.43
N ARG A 106 -3.23 -14.78 -17.76
CA ARG A 106 -4.40 -14.02 -18.25
C ARG A 106 -4.03 -12.73 -19.00
N LYS A 107 -2.76 -12.53 -19.35
CA LYS A 107 -2.31 -11.42 -20.20
C LYS A 107 -2.21 -11.81 -21.67
#